data_AF-A0A2P1PW80-F1
#
_entry.id   AF-A0A2P1PW80-F1
#
_cell.length_a   1.000
_cell.length_b   1.000
_cell.length_c   1.000
_cell.angle_alpha   90.00
_cell.angle_beta   90.00
_cell.angle_gamma   90.00
#
_symmetry.space_group_name_H-M   'P 1'
#
loop_
_entity.id
_entity.type
_entity.pdbx_description
1 polymer ?
#
loop_
_entity_poly.entity_id
_entity_poly.type
_entity_poly.pdbx_seq_one_letter_code
_entity_poly.pdbx_strand_id
1 'polypeptide(L)'
;MRHLLGMYLMDERYETVTSFVSGYDCACEGGMLLGFREWLVLKLGKGGNLSWTALVLDLAFPKSRSPWTELNRGPDAHKVAVDTLFDLIDEFDQVVAQPDGLQKILLSHADCAKRGQLREETRGPVR
;
A
#
# COMPACT_ATOMS: atom_id res chain seq x y z
N MET A 1 -10.26 15.49 2.50
CA MET A 1 -9.03 16.23 2.10
C MET A 1 -8.86 16.35 0.57
N ARG A 2 -9.92 16.30 -0.25
CA ARG A 2 -9.77 16.07 -1.71
C ARG A 2 -9.60 17.33 -2.58
N HIS A 3 -9.86 18.53 -2.05
CA HIS A 3 -9.70 19.80 -2.80
C HIS A 3 -8.35 20.51 -2.60
N LEU A 4 -7.47 19.99 -1.74
CA LEU A 4 -6.21 20.67 -1.39
C LEU A 4 -5.02 20.25 -2.25
N LEU A 5 -5.15 19.18 -3.04
CA LEU A 5 -4.02 18.60 -3.80
C LEU A 5 -3.44 19.62 -4.79
N GLY A 6 -4.28 20.36 -5.51
CA GLY A 6 -3.84 21.41 -6.43
C GLY A 6 -3.17 22.62 -5.78
N MET A 7 -3.24 22.78 -4.45
CA MET A 7 -2.57 23.87 -3.72
C MET A 7 -1.15 23.48 -3.27
N TYR A 8 -0.90 22.20 -3.00
CA TYR A 8 0.37 21.72 -2.44
C TYR A 8 1.21 20.89 -3.42
N LEU A 9 0.61 20.37 -4.49
CA LEU A 9 1.29 19.53 -5.48
C LEU A 9 1.34 20.20 -6.85
N MET A 10 2.46 20.01 -7.53
CA MET A 10 2.70 20.55 -8.87
C MET A 10 1.91 19.79 -9.96
N ASP A 11 1.53 18.54 -9.67
CA ASP A 11 0.59 17.76 -10.47
C ASP A 11 -0.12 16.69 -9.60
N GLU A 12 -1.23 16.16 -10.11
CA GLU A 12 -2.03 15.11 -9.46
C GLU A 12 -1.63 13.70 -9.92
N ARG A 13 -0.40 13.52 -10.43
CA ARG A 13 0.07 12.18 -10.81
C ARG A 13 0.33 11.37 -9.56
N TYR A 14 -0.08 10.11 -9.62
CA TYR A 14 0.15 9.12 -8.56
C TYR A 14 1.59 9.09 -8.01
N GLU A 15 2.60 9.19 -8.87
CA GLU A 15 4.02 9.21 -8.48
C GLU A 15 4.36 10.44 -7.63
N THR A 16 3.82 11.60 -8.00
CA THR A 16 4.00 12.86 -7.26
C THR A 16 3.34 12.78 -5.89
N VAL A 17 2.09 12.30 -5.83
CA VAL A 17 1.34 12.15 -4.58
C VAL A 17 2.01 11.15 -3.65
N THR A 18 2.41 9.98 -4.15
CA THR A 18 3.08 8.95 -3.34
C THR A 18 4.47 9.40 -2.84
N SER A 19 5.19 10.19 -3.63
CA SER A 19 6.46 10.79 -3.20
C SER A 19 6.24 11.82 -2.10
N PHE A 20 5.20 12.65 -2.21
CA PHE A 20 4.83 13.60 -1.15
C PHE A 20 4.45 12.89 0.15
N VAL A 21 3.60 11.86 0.08
CA VAL A 21 3.19 11.06 1.25
C VAL A 21 4.39 10.39 1.90
N SER A 22 5.32 9.83 1.11
CA SER A 22 6.57 9.26 1.64
C SER A 22 7.44 10.30 2.34
N GLY A 23 7.54 11.51 1.77
CA GLY A 23 8.29 12.62 2.38
C GLY A 23 7.66 13.10 3.67
N TYR A 24 6.33 13.16 3.73
CA TYR A 24 5.58 13.51 4.93
C TYR A 24 5.78 12.47 6.05
N ASP A 25 5.66 11.18 5.73
CA ASP A 25 5.92 10.10 6.69
C ASP A 25 7.37 10.16 7.22
N CYS A 26 8.33 10.42 6.34
CA CYS A 26 9.73 10.63 6.74
C CYS A 26 9.90 11.82 7.70
N ALA A 27 9.21 12.93 7.46
CA ALA A 27 9.19 14.07 8.38
C ALA A 27 8.52 13.76 9.73
N CYS A 28 7.62 12.77 9.77
CA CYS A 28 7.00 12.22 10.97
C CYS A 28 7.77 11.01 11.56
N GLU A 29 9.07 10.88 11.26
CA GLU A 29 9.94 9.79 11.76
C GLU A 29 9.45 8.37 11.37
N GLY A 30 8.68 8.24 10.29
CA GLY A 30 8.12 6.97 9.82
C GLY A 30 6.94 6.46 10.62
N GLY A 31 6.38 7.28 11.52
CA GLY A 31 5.28 6.89 12.41
C GLY A 31 3.91 6.87 11.72
N MET A 32 3.70 7.65 10.67
CA MET A 32 2.39 7.83 10.04
C MET A 32 1.98 6.60 9.22
N LEU A 33 2.93 6.00 8.49
CA LEU A 33 2.70 4.79 7.70
C LEU A 33 3.20 3.51 8.38
N LEU A 34 3.50 3.55 9.68
CA LEU A 34 4.00 2.39 10.41
C LEU A 34 2.98 1.24 10.37
N GLY A 35 3.32 0.15 9.69
CA GLY A 35 2.44 -1.01 9.52
C GLY A 35 1.47 -0.92 8.33
N PHE A 36 1.48 0.18 7.57
CA PHE A 36 0.59 0.37 6.42
C PHE A 36 0.84 -0.68 5.32
N ARG A 37 2.11 -0.95 5.00
CA ARG A 37 2.47 -1.97 4.00
C ARG A 37 1.99 -3.35 4.41
N GLU A 38 2.21 -3.73 5.66
CA GLU A 38 1.81 -5.02 6.23
C GLU A 38 0.29 -5.18 6.19
N TRP A 39 -0.44 -4.11 6.52
CA TRP A 39 -1.89 -4.06 6.39
C TRP A 39 -2.36 -4.27 4.96
N LEU A 40 -1.73 -3.62 3.97
CA LEU A 40 -2.04 -3.82 2.54
C LEU A 40 -1.76 -5.25 2.07
N VAL A 41 -0.65 -5.86 2.51
CA VAL A 41 -0.32 -7.27 2.20
C VAL A 41 -1.39 -8.20 2.77
N LEU A 42 -1.84 -7.97 4.00
CA LEU A 42 -2.92 -8.76 4.60
C LEU A 42 -4.25 -8.59 3.86
N LYS A 43 -4.56 -7.37 3.43
CA LYS A 43 -5.77 -7.05 2.65
C LYS A 43 -5.77 -7.71 1.27
N LEU A 44 -4.63 -7.74 0.59
CA LEU A 44 -4.48 -8.38 -0.72
C LEU A 44 -4.28 -9.90 -0.63
N GLY A 45 -3.79 -10.41 0.50
CA GLY A 45 -3.38 -11.81 0.66
C GLY A 45 -2.16 -12.22 -0.18
N LYS A 46 -1.44 -11.26 -0.77
CA LYS A 46 -0.27 -11.46 -1.65
C LYS A 46 0.64 -10.22 -1.63
N GLY A 47 1.77 -10.30 -2.33
CA GLY A 47 2.62 -9.12 -2.59
C GLY A 47 3.57 -8.75 -1.46
N GLY A 48 3.98 -9.72 -0.62
CA GLY A 48 4.92 -9.46 0.49
C GLY A 48 6.27 -8.88 0.05
N ASN A 49 6.64 -9.04 -1.23
CA ASN A 49 7.84 -8.49 -1.87
C ASN A 49 7.63 -7.13 -2.55
N LEU A 50 6.42 -6.56 -2.50
CA LEU A 50 6.08 -5.29 -3.15
C LEU A 50 6.17 -4.12 -2.16
N SER A 51 6.48 -2.93 -2.68
CA SER A 51 6.34 -1.67 -1.95
C SER A 51 4.85 -1.36 -1.71
N TRP A 52 4.55 -0.54 -0.69
CA TRP A 52 3.17 -0.10 -0.45
C TRP A 52 2.59 0.62 -1.67
N THR A 53 3.40 1.39 -2.42
CA THR A 53 2.97 2.08 -3.64
C THR A 53 2.53 1.11 -4.75
N ALA A 54 3.19 -0.04 -4.88
CA ALA A 54 2.78 -1.06 -5.83
C ALA A 54 1.53 -1.82 -5.35
N LEU A 55 1.40 -2.08 -4.05
CA LEU A 55 0.22 -2.72 -3.46
C LEU A 55 -1.05 -1.87 -3.64
N VAL A 56 -0.93 -0.54 -3.49
CA VAL A 56 -2.05 0.39 -3.75
C VAL A 56 -2.50 0.31 -5.22
N LEU A 57 -1.58 0.20 -6.19
CA LEU A 57 -1.96 0.03 -7.59
C LEU A 57 -2.62 -1.33 -7.86
N ASP A 58 -2.17 -2.40 -7.20
CA ASP A 58 -2.82 -3.71 -7.24
C ASP A 58 -4.28 -3.65 -6.74
N LEU A 59 -4.56 -2.80 -5.75
CA LEU A 59 -5.91 -2.54 -5.23
C LEU A 59 -6.73 -1.59 -6.12
N ALA A 60 -6.10 -0.58 -6.72
CA ALA A 60 -6.75 0.36 -7.62
C ALA A 60 -7.16 -0.31 -8.96
N PHE A 61 -6.36 -1.27 -9.42
CA PHE A 61 -6.56 -1.96 -10.70
C PHE A 61 -6.60 -3.49 -10.54
N PRO A 62 -7.57 -4.05 -9.80
CA PRO A 62 -7.57 -5.47 -9.41
C PRO A 62 -7.73 -6.44 -10.59
N LYS A 63 -8.25 -5.96 -11.72
CA LYS A 63 -8.42 -6.74 -12.95
C LYS A 63 -7.21 -6.69 -13.89
N SER A 64 -6.23 -5.84 -13.60
CA SER A 64 -5.05 -5.70 -14.44
C SER A 64 -3.97 -6.70 -14.08
N ARG A 65 -3.30 -7.22 -15.11
CA ARG A 65 -2.06 -7.99 -14.94
C ARG A 65 -0.83 -7.09 -14.79
N SER A 66 -0.95 -5.82 -15.17
CA SER A 66 0.11 -4.82 -15.08
C SER A 66 -0.50 -3.48 -14.63
N PRO A 67 -0.68 -3.27 -13.31
CA PRO A 67 -1.27 -2.04 -12.77
C PRO A 67 -0.52 -0.77 -13.21
N TRP A 68 0.80 -0.84 -13.34
CA TRP A 68 1.62 0.26 -13.86
C TRP A 68 1.29 0.60 -15.32
N THR A 69 0.92 -0.38 -16.14
CA THR A 69 0.47 -0.12 -17.51
C THR A 69 -0.90 0.54 -17.53
N GLU A 70 -1.80 0.20 -16.60
CA GLU A 70 -3.10 0.88 -16.47
C GLU A 70 -2.93 2.33 -16.05
N LEU A 71 -2.04 2.60 -15.08
CA LEU A 71 -1.74 3.94 -14.61
C LEU A 71 -1.31 4.86 -15.79
N ASN A 72 -0.46 4.34 -16.67
CA ASN A 72 0.04 5.07 -17.84
C ASN A 72 -1.00 5.30 -18.96
N ARG A 73 -2.25 4.84 -18.81
CA ARG A 73 -3.31 5.06 -19.83
C ARG A 73 -3.75 6.52 -19.90
N GLY A 74 -3.57 7.29 -18.84
CA GLY A 74 -3.85 8.72 -18.84
C GLY A 74 -4.30 9.29 -17.50
N PRO A 75 -4.68 10.58 -17.47
CA PRO A 75 -4.97 11.30 -16.23
C PRO A 75 -6.07 10.68 -15.37
N ASP A 76 -7.11 10.10 -15.99
CA ASP A 76 -8.20 9.44 -15.27
C ASP A 76 -7.71 8.23 -14.47
N ALA A 77 -6.71 7.49 -14.98
CA ALA A 77 -6.13 6.36 -14.27
C ALA A 77 -5.30 6.84 -13.06
N HIS A 78 -4.53 7.93 -13.19
CA HIS A 78 -3.84 8.53 -12.05
C HIS A 78 -4.84 8.98 -10.99
N LYS A 79 -5.96 9.60 -11.39
CA LYS A 79 -7.01 10.00 -10.46
C LYS A 79 -7.59 8.82 -9.69
N VAL A 80 -7.93 7.72 -10.37
CA VAL A 80 -8.43 6.50 -9.71
C VAL A 80 -7.41 5.95 -8.71
N ALA A 81 -6.13 5.92 -9.07
CA ALA A 81 -5.07 5.44 -8.18
C ALA A 81 -4.88 6.36 -6.96
N VAL A 82 -4.94 7.68 -7.14
CA VAL A 82 -4.83 8.67 -6.07
C VAL A 82 -6.05 8.62 -5.14
N ASP A 83 -7.26 8.51 -5.69
CA ASP A 83 -8.48 8.37 -4.89
C ASP A 83 -8.43 7.08 -4.05
N THR A 84 -7.97 5.98 -4.65
CA THR A 84 -7.79 4.71 -3.94
C THR A 84 -6.74 4.82 -2.84
N LEU A 85 -5.63 5.54 -3.06
CA LEU A 85 -4.60 5.77 -2.04
C LEU A 85 -5.19 6.45 -0.81
N PHE A 86 -5.94 7.55 -0.99
CA PHE A 86 -6.51 8.28 0.13
C PHE A 86 -7.58 7.48 0.87
N ASP A 87 -8.42 6.74 0.14
CA ASP A 87 -9.41 5.85 0.78
C ASP A 87 -8.73 4.75 1.62
N LEU A 88 -7.59 4.23 1.17
CA LEU A 88 -6.80 3.25 1.92
C LEU A 88 -6.13 3.84 3.15
N ILE A 89 -5.65 5.08 3.09
CA ILE A 89 -5.08 5.79 4.24
C ILE A 89 -6.20 6.07 5.28
N ASP A 90 -7.34 6.59 4.83
CA ASP A 90 -8.49 6.86 5.70
C ASP A 90 -9.02 5.58 6.39
N GLU A 91 -9.02 4.45 5.67
CA GLU A 91 -9.37 3.15 6.24
C GLU A 91 -8.31 2.65 7.21
N PHE A 92 -7.02 2.76 6.86
CA PHE A 92 -5.92 2.35 7.71
C PHE A 92 -5.94 3.11 9.05
N ASP A 93 -6.12 4.43 9.01
CA ASP A 93 -6.22 5.29 10.20
C ASP A 93 -7.32 4.80 11.16
N GLN A 94 -8.46 4.36 10.64
CA GLN A 94 -9.54 3.77 11.46
C GLN A 94 -9.14 2.44 12.09
N VAL A 95 -8.31 1.64 11.42
CA VAL A 95 -7.81 0.38 11.96
C VAL A 95 -6.78 0.63 13.06
N VAL A 96 -5.79 1.51 12.84
CA VAL A 96 -4.77 1.81 13.86
C VAL A 96 -5.30 2.63 15.04
N ALA A 97 -6.39 3.39 14.87
CA ALA A 97 -7.07 4.06 15.98
C ALA A 97 -7.66 3.08 17.02
N GLN A 98 -7.79 1.79 16.69
CA GLN A 98 -8.23 0.78 17.66
C GLN A 98 -7.13 0.49 18.69
N PRO A 99 -7.46 0.21 19.96
CA PRO A 99 -6.50 0.06 21.06
C PRO A 99 -5.33 -0.92 20.82
N ASP A 100 -5.51 -1.91 19.93
CA ASP A 100 -4.48 -2.89 19.55
C ASP A 100 -4.32 -3.02 18.02
N GLY A 101 -4.81 -2.04 17.25
CA GLY A 101 -4.92 -2.14 15.80
C GLY A 101 -3.58 -2.42 15.12
N LEU A 102 -2.58 -1.61 15.43
CA LEU A 102 -1.22 -1.75 14.90
C LEU A 102 -0.59 -3.09 15.31
N GLN A 103 -0.70 -3.46 16.59
CA GLN A 103 -0.12 -4.71 17.09
C GLN A 103 -0.73 -5.93 16.38
N LYS A 104 -2.05 -5.94 16.17
CA LYS A 104 -2.74 -7.01 15.44
C LYS A 104 -2.28 -7.14 13.99
N ILE A 105 -2.06 -6.02 13.30
CA ILE A 105 -1.56 -6.01 11.92
C ILE A 105 -0.17 -6.65 11.87
N LEU A 106 0.75 -6.17 12.70
CA LEU A 106 2.15 -6.63 12.69
C LEU A 106 2.26 -8.12 13.05
N LEU A 107 1.52 -8.58 14.06
CA LEU A 107 1.49 -10.00 14.45
C LEU A 107 0.91 -10.88 13.34
N SER A 108 -0.22 -10.47 12.75
CA SER A 108 -0.86 -11.24 11.68
C SER A 108 0.02 -11.37 10.43
N HIS A 109 0.73 -10.30 10.08
CA HIS A 109 1.70 -10.30 8.99
C HIS A 109 2.89 -11.23 9.30
N ALA A 110 3.45 -11.15 10.52
CA ALA A 110 4.55 -12.02 10.94
C ALA A 110 4.17 -13.52 10.88
N ASP A 111 2.95 -13.87 11.28
CA ASP A 111 2.44 -15.24 11.18
C ASP A 111 2.24 -15.68 9.73
N CYS A 112 1.76 -14.80 8.86
CA CYS A 112 1.64 -15.08 7.43
C CYS A 112 3.02 -15.31 6.78
N ALA A 113 4.00 -14.48 7.10
CA ALA A 113 5.37 -14.61 6.59
C ALA A 113 6.01 -15.95 7.00
N LYS A 114 5.89 -16.35 8.26
CA LYS A 114 6.38 -17.66 8.75
C LYS A 114 5.72 -18.83 8.03
N ARG A 115 4.41 -18.76 7.77
CA ARG A 115 3.68 -19.78 7.01
C ARG A 115 4.11 -19.86 5.54
N GLY A 116 4.52 -18.75 4.95
CA GLY A 116 5.11 -18.71 3.60
C GLY A 116 6.46 -19.42 3.54
N GLN A 117 7.37 -19.10 4.47
CA GLN A 117 8.69 -19.71 4.56
C GLN A 117 8.64 -21.23 4.77
N LEU A 118 7.74 -21.70 5.64
CA LEU A 118 7.53 -23.15 5.87
C LEU A 118 7.07 -23.90 4.60
N ARG A 119 6.30 -23.25 3.71
CA ARG A 119 5.84 -23.86 2.46
C ARG A 119 6.96 -23.95 1.42
N GLU A 120 7.86 -22.97 1.37
CA GLU A 120 9.01 -22.98 0.47
C GLU A 120 10.07 -24.00 0.90
N GLU A 121 10.29 -24.18 2.20
CA GLU A 121 11.24 -25.15 2.73
C GLU A 121 10.79 -26.62 2.54
N THR A 122 9.47 -26.89 2.59
CA THR A 122 8.94 -28.22 2.22
C THR A 122 8.99 -28.52 0.72
N ARG A 123 9.28 -27.52 -0.12
CA ARG A 123 9.43 -27.65 -1.57
C ARG A 123 10.92 -27.75 -1.91
N GLY A 124 11.56 -28.80 -1.39
CA GLY A 124 12.97 -29.11 -1.61
C GLY A 124 13.37 -29.18 -3.09
N PRO A 125 14.68 -29.12 -3.39
CA PRO A 125 15.19 -28.80 -4.73
C PRO A 125 14.76 -29.86 -5.75
N VAL A 126 14.11 -29.39 -6.83
CA VAL A 126 13.95 -30.18 -8.05
C VAL A 126 15.35 -30.37 -8.63
N ARG A 127 15.87 -31.60 -8.48
CA ARG A 127 17.11 -32.06 -9.11
C ARG A 127 17.00 -32.05 -10.63
#